data_AF-A0A6I7WHB6-F1
#
_entry.id   AF-A0A6I7WHB6-F1
#
_cell.length_a   1.000
_cell.length_b   1.000
_cell.length_c   1.000
_cell.angle_alpha   90.00
_cell.angle_beta   90.00
_cell.angle_gamma   90.00
#
_symmetry.space_group_name_H-M   'P 1'
#
loop_
_entity.id
_entity.type
_entity.pdbx_description
1 polymer ?
#
loop_
_entity_poly.entity_id
_entity_poly.type
_entity_poly.pdbx_seq_one_letter_code
_entity_poly.pdbx_strand_id
1 'polypeptide(L)'
;MDNAVSAERYPLWKRACPGLNDIGFIRLGMLRCISLVDSGRHFLQAAKEVHEEQCPLSTYFKSLKSPRRVRMLEAVEQQSY
;
A
#
# COMPACT_ATOMS: atom_id res chain seq x y z
N MET A 1 -8.31 5.08 7.41
CA MET A 1 -8.37 5.64 6.04
C MET A 1 -9.54 6.61 5.89
N ASP A 2 -10.67 6.37 6.56
CA ASP A 2 -11.87 7.20 6.42
C ASP A 2 -11.69 8.67 6.81
N ASN A 3 -10.82 8.98 7.78
CA ASN A 3 -10.47 10.37 8.13
C ASN A 3 -9.83 11.09 6.93
N ALA A 4 -8.84 10.46 6.28
CA ALA A 4 -8.19 11.01 5.08
C ALA A 4 -9.13 11.12 3.88
N VAL A 5 -10.03 10.16 3.68
CA VAL A 5 -11.07 10.26 2.65
C VAL A 5 -12.01 11.43 2.95
N SER A 6 -12.41 11.61 4.21
CA SER A 6 -13.38 12.63 4.62
C SER A 6 -12.80 14.04 4.60
N ALA A 7 -11.48 14.18 4.77
CA ALA A 7 -10.78 15.46 4.71
C ALA A 7 -10.71 16.03 3.28
N GLU A 8 -10.77 15.17 2.25
CA GLU A 8 -10.78 15.59 0.85
C GLU A 8 -12.18 15.55 0.24
N ARG A 9 -12.62 16.67 -0.35
CA ARG A 9 -13.96 16.76 -0.99
C ARG A 9 -14.13 15.80 -2.18
N TYR A 10 -13.04 15.54 -2.91
CA TYR A 10 -13.00 14.60 -4.04
C TYR A 10 -11.64 13.88 -4.05
N PRO A 11 -11.47 12.78 -3.29
CA PRO A 11 -10.19 12.10 -3.20
C PRO A 11 -9.87 11.42 -4.53
N LEU A 12 -9.11 12.12 -5.39
CA LEU A 12 -8.69 11.65 -6.72
C LEU A 12 -7.82 10.40 -6.63
N TRP A 13 -7.28 10.12 -5.45
CA TRP A 13 -6.55 8.91 -5.18
C TRP A 13 -7.45 7.71 -4.87
N LYS A 14 -8.71 7.88 -4.47
CA LYS A 14 -9.60 6.75 -4.20
C LYS A 14 -9.97 6.07 -5.51
N ARG A 15 -9.38 4.91 -5.78
CA ARG A 15 -9.75 4.04 -6.91
C ARG A 15 -9.99 2.62 -6.44
N ALA A 16 -11.03 1.99 -6.99
CA ALA A 16 -11.17 0.54 -6.92
C ALA A 16 -10.08 -0.09 -7.79
N CYS A 17 -8.98 -0.49 -7.18
CA CYS A 17 -7.90 -1.24 -7.83
C CYS A 17 -8.08 -2.74 -7.51
N PRO A 18 -8.67 -3.56 -8.40
CA PRO A 18 -9.03 -4.94 -8.09
C PRO A 18 -7.82 -5.85 -7.81
N GLY A 19 -6.63 -5.55 -8.34
CA GLY A 19 -5.43 -6.37 -8.11
C GLY A 19 -4.65 -6.05 -6.83
N LEU A 20 -4.75 -4.82 -6.33
CA LEU A 20 -4.12 -4.38 -5.07
C LEU A 20 -4.86 -3.12 -4.66
N ASN A 21 -5.76 -3.23 -3.69
CA ASN A 21 -6.45 -2.05 -3.19
C ASN A 21 -5.49 -1.17 -2.37
N ASP A 22 -5.94 0.03 -2.06
CA ASP A 22 -5.11 1.01 -1.36
C ASP A 22 -4.78 0.60 0.07
N ILE A 23 -5.68 -0.12 0.74
CA ILE A 23 -5.46 -0.61 2.11
C ILE A 23 -4.36 -1.67 2.12
N GLY A 24 -4.45 -2.65 1.22
CA GLY A 24 -3.44 -3.68 1.03
C GLY A 24 -2.09 -3.08 0.63
N PHE A 25 -2.09 -2.02 -0.19
CA PHE A 25 -0.86 -1.30 -0.52
C PHE A 25 -0.17 -0.69 0.71
N ILE A 26 -0.93 0.00 1.58
CA ILE A 26 -0.39 0.57 2.82
C ILE A 26 0.10 -0.54 3.74
N ARG A 27 -0.71 -1.59 3.93
CA ARG A 27 -0.37 -2.73 4.79
C ARG A 27 0.92 -3.41 4.36
N LEU A 28 1.06 -3.73 3.07
CA LEU A 28 2.29 -4.29 2.51
C LEU A 28 3.48 -3.33 2.67
N GLY A 29 3.27 -2.02 2.54
CA GLY A 29 4.26 -0.99 2.85
C GLY A 29 4.76 -1.06 4.28
N MET A 30 3.83 -1.08 5.25
CA MET A 30 4.17 -1.19 6.67
C MET A 30 4.90 -2.49 6.98
N LEU A 31 4.37 -3.62 6.50
CA LEU A 31 4.98 -4.95 6.67
C LEU A 31 6.41 -4.97 6.12
N ARG A 32 6.65 -4.37 4.96
CA ARG A 32 8.00 -4.25 4.40
C ARG A 32 8.93 -3.45 5.31
N CYS A 33 8.46 -2.36 5.90
CA CYS A 33 9.28 -1.52 6.77
C CYS A 33 9.61 -2.17 8.13
N ILE A 34 8.76 -3.08 8.62
CA ILE A 34 8.93 -3.72 9.94
C ILE A 34 9.46 -5.17 9.85
N SER A 35 9.65 -5.71 8.64
CA SER A 35 10.13 -7.07 8.44
C SER A 35 11.63 -7.12 8.24
N LEU A 36 12.25 -8.18 8.75
CA LEU A 36 13.67 -8.51 8.54
C LEU A 36 13.80 -9.31 7.24
N VAL A 37 13.79 -8.62 6.10
CA VAL A 37 13.86 -9.21 4.76
C VAL A 37 15.05 -8.64 3.99
N ASP A 38 15.89 -9.52 3.46
CA ASP A 38 17.19 -9.14 2.84
C ASP A 38 17.06 -8.59 1.41
N SER A 39 15.90 -8.77 0.78
CA SER A 39 15.68 -8.29 -0.58
C SER A 39 14.20 -8.13 -0.89
N GLY A 40 13.91 -7.43 -1.99
CA GLY A 40 12.54 -7.36 -2.51
C GLY A 40 11.97 -8.74 -2.84
N ARG A 41 12.78 -9.72 -3.28
CA ARG A 41 12.32 -11.09 -3.54
C ARG A 41 12.03 -11.85 -2.24
N HIS A 42 12.90 -11.73 -1.24
CA HIS A 42 12.68 -12.32 0.08
C HIS A 42 11.38 -11.78 0.70
N PHE A 43 11.16 -10.47 0.62
CA PHE A 43 9.89 -9.85 1.04
C PHE A 43 8.67 -10.47 0.36
N LEU A 44 8.72 -10.69 -0.96
CA LEU A 44 7.60 -11.25 -1.71
C LEU A 44 7.30 -12.71 -1.34
N GLN A 45 8.33 -13.50 -1.02
CA GLN A 45 8.17 -14.86 -0.52
C GLN A 45 7.54 -14.84 0.88
N ALA A 46 8.09 -14.03 1.79
CA ALA A 46 7.57 -13.88 3.14
C ALA A 46 6.11 -13.37 3.15
N ALA A 47 5.77 -12.40 2.29
CA ALA A 47 4.41 -11.88 2.19
C ALA A 47 3.39 -12.93 1.72
N LYS A 48 3.80 -13.81 0.80
CA LYS A 48 2.95 -14.92 0.32
C LYS A 48 2.77 -16.00 1.39
N GLU A 49 3.85 -16.36 2.08
CA GLU A 49 3.89 -17.49 3.02
C GLU A 49 3.30 -17.14 4.39
N VAL A 50 3.48 -15.90 4.85
CA VAL A 50 3.10 -15.47 6.20
C VAL A 50 1.76 -14.75 6.24
N HIS A 51 1.40 -14.03 5.18
CA HIS A 51 0.23 -13.15 5.17
C HIS A 51 -0.89 -13.57 4.21
N GLU A 52 -0.72 -14.69 3.51
CA GLU A 52 -1.68 -15.26 2.54
C GLU A 52 -2.16 -14.24 1.48
N GLU A 53 -1.41 -13.15 1.24
CA GLU A 53 -1.85 -12.10 0.34
C GLU A 53 -1.67 -12.51 -1.13
N GLN A 54 -2.77 -12.71 -1.85
CA GLN A 54 -2.79 -13.02 -3.29
C GLN A 54 -2.57 -11.79 -4.18
N CYS A 55 -1.72 -10.84 -3.78
CA CYS A 55 -1.33 -9.77 -4.70
C CYS A 55 -0.28 -10.32 -5.69
N PRO A 56 -0.46 -10.18 -7.02
CA PRO A 56 0.58 -10.56 -7.95
C PRO A 56 1.86 -9.77 -7.60
N LEU A 57 2.92 -10.47 -7.25
CA LEU A 57 4.12 -9.93 -6.59
C LEU A 57 4.80 -8.80 -7.39
N SER A 58 4.71 -8.84 -8.72
CA SER A 58 5.19 -7.77 -9.60
C SER A 58 4.35 -6.48 -9.54
N THR A 59 3.09 -6.58 -9.12
CA THR A 59 2.15 -5.46 -9.00
C THR A 59 2.53 -4.55 -7.83
N TYR A 60 2.99 -5.10 -6.71
CA TYR A 60 3.34 -4.30 -5.54
C TYR A 60 4.49 -3.33 -5.83
N PHE A 61 5.65 -3.81 -6.30
CA PHE A 61 6.79 -2.94 -6.61
C PHE A 61 6.51 -1.97 -7.75
N LYS A 62 5.73 -2.36 -8.77
CA LYS A 62 5.27 -1.43 -9.81
C LYS A 62 4.42 -0.31 -9.21
N SER A 63 3.60 -0.64 -8.22
CA SER A 63 2.70 0.33 -7.60
C SER A 63 3.38 1.36 -6.70
N LEU A 64 4.62 1.09 -6.23
CA LEU A 64 5.44 2.08 -5.52
C LEU A 64 5.72 3.32 -6.37
N LYS A 65 5.71 3.16 -7.70
CA LYS A 65 5.94 4.26 -8.65
C LYS A 65 4.68 5.09 -8.91
N SER A 66 3.54 4.76 -8.28
CA SER A 66 2.27 5.43 -8.56
C SER A 66 2.20 6.79 -7.87
N PRO A 67 2.18 7.92 -8.62
CA PRO A 67 2.07 9.25 -8.01
C PRO A 67 0.73 9.43 -7.26
N ARG A 68 -0.30 8.71 -7.69
CA ARG A 68 -1.60 8.64 -7.01
C ARG A 68 -1.46 8.10 -5.59
N ARG A 69 -0.72 7.01 -5.41
CA ARG A 69 -0.54 6.35 -4.11
C ARG A 69 0.35 7.16 -3.18
N VAL A 70 1.31 7.91 -3.73
CA VAL A 70 2.10 8.87 -2.96
C VAL A 70 1.20 9.93 -2.33
N ARG A 71 0.36 10.60 -3.14
CA ARG A 71 -0.59 11.60 -2.61
C ARG A 71 -1.55 11.04 -1.56
N MET A 72 -2.01 9.81 -1.74
CA MET A 72 -2.81 9.12 -0.72
C MET A 72 -2.05 8.93 0.59
N LEU A 73 -0.78 8.50 0.53
CA LEU A 73 0.03 8.32 1.74
C LEU A 73 0.25 9.64 2.47
N GLU A 74 0.50 10.74 1.74
CA GLU A 74 0.60 12.09 2.29
C GLU A 74 -0.70 12.50 3.01
N ALA A 75 -1.86 12.28 2.38
CA ALA A 75 -3.16 12.58 2.98
C ALA A 75 -3.45 11.72 4.24
N VAL A 76 -3.02 10.45 4.24
CA VAL A 76 -3.15 9.57 5.41
C VAL A 76 -2.24 10.00 6.55
N GLU A 77 -1.00 10.42 6.24
CA GLU A 77 -0.03 10.89 7.22
C GLU A 77 -0.49 12.17 7.90
N GLN A 78 -0.97 13.16 7.12
CA GLN A 78 -1.49 14.44 7.63
C GLN A 78 -2.70 14.30 8.57
N GLN A 79 -3.43 13.17 8.51
CA GLN A 79 -4.60 12.90 9.35
C GLN A 79 -4.28 12.00 10.54
N SER A 80 -3.03 11.58 10.69
CA SER A 80 -2.57 10.75 11.81
C SER A 80 -2.13 11.59 13.01
N TYR A 81 -2.04 12.91 12.85
CA TYR A 81 -1.80 13.93 13.89
C TYR A 81 -3.06 14.76 14.11
#